data_AF-A0A264W265-F1
#
_entry.id   AF-A0A264W265-F1
#
_cell.length_a   1.000
_cell.length_b   1.000
_cell.length_c   1.000
_cell.angle_alpha   90.00
_cell.angle_beta   90.00
_cell.angle_gamma   90.00
#
_symmetry.space_group_name_H-M   'P 1'
#
loop_
_entity.id
_entity.type
_entity.pdbx_description
1 polymer ?
#
loop_
_entity_poly.entity_id
_entity_poly.type
_entity_poly.pdbx_seq_one_letter_code
_entity_poly.pdbx_strand_id
1 'polypeptide(L)'
;MSKPRQDAWQQEADLLLADIVLRHIREGSTQLNAFEEAGNKMKRTAAACGFRWNAVVRHEFDEQVAEAKEARKEKLKLLGKVSIAV
;
A
#
# COMPACT_ATOMS: atom_id res chain seq x y z
N MET A 1 -23.57 -10.81 25.51
CA MET A 1 -23.78 -10.52 24.08
C MET A 1 -22.70 -9.57 23.61
N SER A 2 -21.69 -10.07 22.90
CA SER A 2 -20.65 -9.25 22.26
C SER A 2 -21.26 -8.51 21.07
N LYS A 3 -21.26 -7.17 21.11
CA LYS A 3 -21.66 -6.35 19.95
C LYS A 3 -20.77 -6.72 18.76
N PRO A 4 -21.32 -7.04 17.57
CA PRO A 4 -20.51 -7.22 16.38
C PRO A 4 -19.76 -5.91 16.13
N ARG A 5 -18.44 -6.02 15.92
CA ARG A 5 -17.59 -4.87 15.63
C ARG A 5 -18.05 -4.31 14.28
N GLN A 6 -18.74 -3.17 14.29
CA GLN A 6 -18.97 -2.41 13.06
C GLN A 6 -17.59 -1.97 12.57
N ASP A 7 -17.13 -2.56 11.46
CA ASP A 7 -15.83 -2.19 10.94
C ASP A 7 -15.95 -0.78 10.36
N ALA A 8 -15.37 0.20 11.04
CA ALA A 8 -15.48 1.62 10.68
C ALA A 8 -14.70 1.98 9.41
N TRP A 9 -14.23 0.99 8.63
CA TRP A 9 -13.60 1.22 7.34
C TRP A 9 -14.68 1.40 6.29
N GLN A 10 -14.50 2.43 5.46
CA GLN A 10 -15.36 2.72 4.33
C GLN A 10 -14.56 2.53 3.05
N GLN A 11 -15.23 2.35 1.93
CA GLN A 11 -14.58 2.10 0.65
C GLN A 11 -13.62 3.23 0.27
N GLU A 12 -13.94 4.48 0.61
CA GLU A 12 -13.08 5.65 0.38
C GLU A 12 -11.76 5.56 1.16
N ALA A 13 -11.81 5.01 2.38
CA ALA A 13 -10.62 4.80 3.20
C ALA A 13 -9.73 3.68 2.63
N ASP A 14 -10.33 2.63 2.05
CA ASP A 14 -9.61 1.56 1.38
C ASP A 14 -8.97 2.04 0.06
N LEU A 15 -9.69 2.84 -0.73
CA LEU A 15 -9.18 3.48 -1.94
C LEU A 15 -7.99 4.39 -1.64
N LEU A 16 -8.10 5.22 -0.59
CA LEU A 16 -7.01 6.09 -0.17
C LEU A 16 -5.79 5.29 0.32
N LEU A 17 -6.02 4.22 1.09
CA LEU A 17 -4.94 3.33 1.53
C LEU A 17 -4.24 2.67 0.35
N ALA A 18 -5.01 2.19 -0.65
CA ALA A 18 -4.45 1.60 -1.86
C ALA A 18 -3.62 2.59 -2.66
N ASP A 19 -4.14 3.79 -2.92
CA ASP A 19 -3.42 4.82 -3.69
C ASP A 19 -2.05 5.14 -3.07
N ILE A 20 -2.02 5.36 -1.75
CA ILE A 20 -0.79 5.69 -1.02
C ILE A 20 0.20 4.52 -1.07
N VAL A 21 -0.26 3.28 -0.81
CA VAL A 21 0.62 2.12 -0.83
C VAL A 21 1.18 1.85 -2.23
N LEU A 22 0.35 1.93 -3.26
CA LEU A 22 0.77 1.74 -4.66
C LEU A 22 1.78 2.81 -5.09
N ARG A 23 1.56 4.08 -4.70
CA ARG A 23 2.52 5.15 -4.94
C ARG A 23 3.87 4.87 -4.26
N HIS A 24 3.88 4.48 -2.99
CA HIS A 24 5.12 4.14 -2.27
C HIS A 24 5.87 2.97 -2.93
N ILE A 25 5.15 1.96 -3.45
CA ILE A 25 5.75 0.86 -4.20
C ILE A 25 6.49 1.40 -5.44
N ARG A 26 5.81 2.20 -6.28
CA ARG A 26 6.38 2.78 -7.50
C ARG A 26 7.58 3.68 -7.22
N GLU A 27 7.52 4.46 -6.14
CA GLU A 27 8.53 5.46 -5.80
C GLU A 27 9.79 4.88 -5.18
N GLY A 28 9.71 3.69 -4.59
CA GLY A 28 10.88 3.07 -3.98
C GLY A 28 10.80 2.91 -2.46
N SER A 29 9.76 3.45 -1.83
CA SER A 29 9.61 3.57 -0.39
C SER A 29 9.18 2.25 0.27
N THR A 30 8.96 2.26 1.58
CA THR A 30 8.55 1.10 2.38
C THR A 30 7.03 1.10 2.64
N GLN A 31 6.46 -0.08 2.90
CA GLN A 31 5.06 -0.18 3.32
C GLN A 31 4.81 0.48 4.68
N LEU A 32 5.77 0.46 5.60
CA LEU A 32 5.65 1.15 6.90
C LEU A 32 5.47 2.66 6.71
N ASN A 33 6.26 3.28 5.84
CA ASN A 33 6.11 4.70 5.50
C ASN A 33 4.74 4.98 4.84
N ALA A 34 4.28 4.07 3.99
CA ALA A 34 2.96 4.20 3.35
C ALA A 34 1.83 4.13 4.40
N PHE A 35 1.91 3.21 5.35
CA PHE A 35 0.91 3.06 6.42
C PHE A 35 0.94 4.22 7.40
N GLU A 36 2.10 4.78 7.69
CA GLU A 36 2.23 6.00 8.50
C GLU A 36 1.57 7.19 7.81
N GLU A 37 1.83 7.40 6.51
CA GLU A 37 1.19 8.48 5.75
C GLU A 37 -0.34 8.30 5.66
N ALA A 38 -0.79 7.09 5.33
CA ALA A 38 -2.21 6.76 5.24
C ALA A 38 -2.91 6.93 6.61
N GLY A 39 -2.26 6.50 7.69
CA GLY A 39 -2.73 6.68 9.05
C GLY A 39 -2.91 8.15 9.41
N ASN A 40 -1.91 8.98 9.12
CA ASN A 40 -1.98 10.42 9.37
C ASN A 40 -3.13 11.09 8.62
N LYS A 41 -3.34 10.73 7.34
CA LYS A 41 -4.44 11.30 6.52
C LYS A 41 -5.83 10.87 7.00
N MET A 42 -5.98 9.62 7.44
CA MET A 42 -7.28 9.06 7.88
C MET A 42 -7.51 9.19 9.40
N LYS A 43 -6.57 9.80 10.15
CA LYS A 43 -6.56 9.84 11.61
C LYS A 43 -6.64 8.44 12.25
N ARG A 44 -5.84 7.51 11.73
CA ARG A 44 -5.69 6.11 12.19
C ARG A 44 -4.24 5.81 12.48
N THR A 45 -3.97 4.71 13.19
CA THR A 45 -2.59 4.25 13.41
C THR A 45 -2.05 3.54 12.17
N ALA A 46 -0.73 3.59 11.98
CA ALA A 46 -0.05 2.82 10.93
C ALA A 46 -0.35 1.32 11.05
N ALA A 47 -0.39 0.78 12.28
CA ALA A 47 -0.74 -0.60 12.54
C ALA A 47 -2.16 -0.94 12.04
N ALA A 48 -3.16 -0.08 12.31
CA ALA A 48 -4.53 -0.29 11.83
C ALA A 48 -4.60 -0.29 10.29
N CYS A 49 -3.85 0.60 9.63
CA CYS A 49 -3.75 0.63 8.17
C CYS A 49 -3.09 -0.65 7.63
N GLY A 50 -2.02 -1.12 8.26
CA GLY A 50 -1.36 -2.38 7.90
C GLY A 50 -2.26 -3.60 8.05
N PHE A 51 -3.05 -3.68 9.13
CA PHE A 51 -4.03 -4.74 9.31
C PHE A 51 -5.11 -4.70 8.23
N ARG A 52 -5.69 -3.53 7.95
CA ARG A 52 -6.71 -3.39 6.90
C ARG A 52 -6.16 -3.73 5.52
N TRP A 53 -4.96 -3.26 5.21
CA TRP A 53 -4.26 -3.59 3.96
C TRP A 53 -4.11 -5.09 3.79
N ASN A 54 -3.56 -5.77 4.79
CA ASN A 54 -3.28 -7.22 4.70
C ASN A 54 -4.55 -8.08 4.71
N ALA A 55 -5.62 -7.63 5.36
CA ALA A 55 -6.85 -8.41 5.50
C ALA A 55 -7.80 -8.26 4.29
N VAL A 56 -7.82 -7.09 3.65
CA VAL A 56 -8.82 -6.76 2.63
C VAL A 56 -8.17 -6.12 1.41
N VAL A 57 -7.64 -4.90 1.56
CA VAL A 57 -7.30 -4.04 0.41
C VAL A 57 -6.24 -4.66 -0.50
N ARG A 58 -5.23 -5.35 0.05
CA ARG A 58 -4.20 -5.99 -0.77
C ARG A 58 -4.78 -7.00 -1.76
N HIS A 59 -5.80 -7.76 -1.34
CA HIS A 59 -6.40 -8.79 -2.17
C HIS A 59 -7.25 -8.18 -3.29
N GLU A 60 -7.90 -7.05 -3.02
CA GLU A 60 -8.69 -6.33 -4.02
C GLU A 60 -7.82 -5.61 -5.06
N PHE A 61 -6.57 -5.28 -4.71
CA PHE A 61 -5.64 -4.51 -5.54
C PHE A 61 -4.39 -5.30 -5.97
N ASP A 62 -4.44 -6.64 -6.01
CA ASP A 62 -3.26 -7.48 -6.26
C ASP A 62 -2.63 -7.23 -7.64
N GLU A 63 -3.47 -7.02 -8.67
CA GLU A 63 -3.03 -6.68 -10.02
C GLU A 63 -2.28 -5.35 -10.05
N GLN A 64 -2.84 -4.30 -9.43
CA GLN A 64 -2.20 -2.98 -9.38
C GLN A 64 -0.90 -3.01 -8.54
N VAL A 65 -0.83 -3.87 -7.53
CA VAL A 65 0.41 -4.10 -6.77
C VAL A 65 1.48 -4.74 -7.66
N ALA A 66 1.12 -5.68 -8.52
CA ALA A 66 2.05 -6.28 -9.49
C ALA A 66 2.54 -5.24 -10.50
N GLU A 67 1.63 -4.46 -11.09
CA GLU A 67 1.97 -3.37 -12.01
C GLU A 67 2.88 -2.33 -11.36
N ALA A 68 2.59 -1.92 -10.12
CA ALA A 68 3.40 -0.95 -9.39
C ALA A 68 4.84 -1.45 -9.16
N LYS A 69 5.03 -2.75 -8.93
CA LYS A 69 6.36 -3.37 -8.78
C LYS A 69 7.12 -3.42 -10.11
N GLU A 70 6.46 -3.81 -11.20
CA GLU A 70 7.12 -3.80 -12.52
C GLU A 70 7.46 -2.37 -12.95
N ALA A 71 6.58 -1.39 -12.74
CA ALA A 71 6.88 0.01 -12.99
C ALA A 71 8.10 0.51 -12.19
N ARG A 72 8.24 0.13 -10.91
CA ARG A 72 9.44 0.44 -10.10
C ARG A 72 10.69 -0.18 -10.73
N LYS A 73 10.62 -1.45 -11.12
CA LYS A 73 11.74 -2.18 -11.72
C LYS A 73 12.17 -1.57 -13.06
N GLU A 74 11.23 -1.21 -13.93
CA GLU A 74 11.50 -0.48 -15.17
C GLU A 74 12.15 0.87 -14.91
N LYS A 75 11.63 1.65 -13.95
CA LYS A 75 12.23 2.91 -13.52
C LYS A 75 13.68 2.73 -13.04
N LEU A 76 13.97 1.67 -12.27
CA LEU A 76 15.33 1.38 -11.82
C LEU A 76 16.26 0.97 -12.98
N LYS A 77 15.76 0.25 -13.99
CA LYS A 77 16.52 -0.07 -15.21
C LYS A 77 16.88 1.20 -15.98
N LEU A 78 15.92 2.10 -16.17
CA LEU A 78 16.15 3.40 -16.84
C LEU A 78 17.16 4.27 -16.09
N LEU A 79 17.18 4.20 -14.76
CA LEU A 79 18.14 4.92 -13.93
C LEU A 79 19.53 4.26 -13.84
N GLY A 80 19.76 3.14 -14.54
CA GLY A 80 21.02 2.39 -14.49
C GLY A 80 21.35 1.78 -13.11
N LYS A 81 20.35 1.65 -12.23
CA LYS A 81 20.51 1.20 -10.84
C LYS A 81 20.27 -0.31 -10.66
N VAL A 82 19.93 -1.03 -11.73
CA VAL A 82 19.84 -2.49 -11.73
C VAL A 82 21.15 -3.03 -12.30
N SER A 83 22.06 -3.47 -11.43
CA SER A 83 23.18 -4.33 -11.86
C SER A 83 22.57 -5.61 -12.43
N ILE A 84 22.64 -5.76 -13.75
CA ILE A 84 22.52 -7.07 -14.38
C ILE A 84 23.82 -7.78 -14.03
N ALA A 85 23.78 -8.62 -12.99
CA ALA A 85 24.80 -9.65 -12.88
C ALA A 85 24.61 -10.55 -14.11
N VAL A 86 25.61 -10.49 -15.01
CA VAL A 86 25.77 -11.42 -16.13
C VAL A 86 25.91 -12.83 -15.60
#